data_AF-A0A8C4TB53-F1
#
_entry.id   AF-A0A8C4TB53-F1
#
_cell.length_a   1.000
_cell.length_b   1.000
_cell.length_c   1.000
_cell.angle_alpha   90.00
_cell.angle_beta   90.00
_cell.angle_gamma   90.00
#
_symmetry.space_group_name_H-M   'P 1'
#
loop_
_entity.id
_entity.type
_entity.pdbx_description
1 polymer ?
#
loop_
_entity_poly.entity_id
_entity_poly.type
_entity_poly.pdbx_seq_one_letter_code
_entity_poly.pdbx_strand_id
1 'polypeptide(L)'
;RYIQHGECWSEMVGLDMLTGLMFHRPQDPMEFLEGCLSRVRELGGVEKVRWDTFITTEKKAQPPAGQRAQLRSRMLPSCHSPVMRTCLGHQLSIESDTDLSETDELIAEYVIFDPQKPRPRIILIIGGPASGKGTQSLKTAERYGFMYISVGEVLRQKMIHSASSNRKWGLIAKIITNGELAPQETTINEIKQRLMQNSDAKGFVIDGFPRDVAQAICFDDQICQPDLVLFLSCGASKLKERLEKREQQGRPDNNPKAIARRLATFKQNAMPLVSYYQDKEVIVKVSSHPG
;
A
#
# COMPACT_ATOMS: atom_id res chain seq x y z
N ARG A 1 -9.81 -40.33 13.78
CA ARG A 1 -10.87 -39.41 14.23
C ARG A 1 -10.33 -38.56 15.38
N TYR A 2 -9.47 -37.60 15.08
CA TYR A 2 -8.98 -36.49 15.89
C TYR A 2 -8.22 -35.61 14.87
N ILE A 3 -8.21 -34.28 15.02
CA ILE A 3 -7.86 -33.25 14.02
C ILE A 3 -9.07 -32.79 13.19
N GLN A 4 -9.99 -32.04 13.80
CA GLN A 4 -10.94 -31.20 13.05
C GLN A 4 -11.51 -29.98 13.79
N HIS A 5 -10.95 -29.56 14.94
CA HIS A 5 -11.52 -28.46 15.74
C HIS A 5 -10.58 -27.29 16.08
N GLY A 6 -9.36 -27.25 15.53
CA GLY A 6 -8.38 -26.18 15.82
C GLY A 6 -8.46 -24.93 14.94
N GLU A 7 -9.12 -24.98 13.78
CA GLU A 7 -9.00 -23.93 12.75
C GLU A 7 -10.11 -22.86 12.79
N CYS A 8 -11.15 -23.02 13.60
CA CYS A 8 -12.32 -22.13 13.62
C CYS A 8 -12.19 -20.90 14.55
N TRP A 9 -11.12 -20.80 15.35
CA TRP A 9 -11.06 -19.87 16.50
C TRP A 9 -10.13 -18.66 16.28
N SER A 10 -9.08 -18.81 15.46
CA SER A 10 -8.19 -17.70 15.05
C SER A 10 -8.92 -16.66 14.17
N GLU A 11 -10.07 -17.05 13.61
CA GLU A 11 -10.92 -16.23 12.73
C GLU A 11 -11.79 -15.21 13.48
N MET A 12 -12.10 -15.44 14.77
CA MET A 12 -12.92 -14.52 15.59
C MET A 12 -12.12 -13.29 16.03
N VAL A 13 -10.89 -13.47 16.51
CA VAL A 13 -10.09 -12.40 17.14
C VAL A 13 -9.89 -11.17 16.24
N GLY A 14 -9.63 -11.38 14.94
CA GLY A 14 -9.46 -10.29 13.98
C GLY A 14 -10.76 -9.53 13.68
N LEU A 15 -11.87 -10.26 13.58
CA LEU A 15 -13.19 -9.67 13.38
C LEU A 15 -13.65 -8.90 14.63
N ASP A 16 -13.30 -9.40 15.82
CA ASP A 16 -13.63 -8.80 17.11
C ASP A 16 -12.81 -7.54 17.39
N MET A 17 -11.53 -7.54 17.06
CA MET A 17 -10.69 -6.34 17.11
C MET A 17 -11.20 -5.27 16.13
N LEU A 18 -11.56 -5.66 14.91
CA LEU A 18 -12.19 -4.77 13.94
C LEU A 18 -13.55 -4.27 14.41
N THR A 19 -14.34 -5.10 15.09
CA THR A 19 -15.65 -4.76 15.64
C THR A 19 -15.52 -3.81 16.84
N GLY A 20 -14.61 -4.06 17.77
CA GLY A 20 -14.27 -3.16 18.87
C GLY A 20 -13.73 -1.81 18.36
N LEU A 21 -12.88 -1.84 17.34
CA LEU A 21 -12.36 -0.63 16.69
C LEU A 21 -13.46 0.15 15.96
N MET A 22 -14.44 -0.55 15.35
CA MET A 22 -15.64 0.05 14.77
C MET A 22 -16.57 0.66 15.82
N PHE A 23 -16.72 0.00 16.96
CA PHE A 23 -17.64 0.37 18.02
C PHE A 23 -17.12 1.56 18.84
N HIS A 24 -15.86 1.51 19.27
CA HIS A 24 -15.30 2.50 20.21
C HIS A 24 -14.78 3.79 19.55
N ARG A 25 -14.45 3.76 18.24
CA ARG A 25 -13.84 4.88 17.50
C ARG A 25 -12.76 5.62 18.30
N PRO A 26 -11.69 4.92 18.71
CA PRO A 26 -10.60 5.53 19.47
C PRO A 26 -9.93 6.65 18.67
N GLN A 27 -9.39 7.66 19.37
CA GLN A 27 -8.65 8.76 18.73
C GLN A 27 -7.34 8.27 18.10
N ASP A 28 -6.70 7.26 18.70
CA ASP A 28 -5.59 6.52 18.12
C ASP A 28 -6.00 5.06 17.87
N PRO A 29 -6.27 4.69 16.60
CA PRO A 29 -6.61 3.33 16.23
C PRO A 29 -5.45 2.34 16.39
N MET A 30 -4.20 2.80 16.28
CA MET A 30 -3.03 1.93 16.41
C MET A 30 -2.82 1.56 17.87
N GLU A 31 -2.86 2.53 18.78
CA GLU A 31 -2.78 2.29 20.22
C GLU A 31 -3.90 1.34 20.70
N PHE A 32 -5.11 1.51 20.18
CA PHE A 32 -6.22 0.59 20.50
C PHE A 32 -5.96 -0.84 20.03
N LEU A 33 -5.46 -1.02 18.81
CA LEU A 33 -5.13 -2.34 18.29
C LEU A 33 -3.96 -2.98 19.05
N GLU A 34 -2.95 -2.20 19.42
CA GLU A 34 -1.82 -2.66 20.28
C GLU A 34 -2.31 -3.06 21.68
N GLY A 35 -3.23 -2.29 22.26
CA GLY A 35 -3.90 -2.63 23.51
C GLY A 35 -4.71 -3.92 23.40
N CYS A 36 -5.44 -4.10 22.31
CA CYS A 36 -6.16 -5.35 22.03
C CYS A 36 -5.19 -6.53 21.94
N LEU A 37 -4.07 -6.39 21.21
CA LEU A 37 -3.05 -7.44 21.09
C LEU A 37 -2.39 -7.78 22.44
N SER A 38 -2.16 -6.78 23.29
CA SER A 38 -1.62 -6.99 24.64
C SER A 38 -2.61 -7.76 25.50
N ARG A 39 -3.91 -7.43 25.42
CA ARG A 39 -5.00 -8.14 26.10
C ARG A 39 -5.11 -9.60 25.67
N VAL A 40 -4.93 -9.90 24.38
CA VAL A 40 -4.91 -11.29 23.87
C VAL A 40 -3.75 -12.08 24.49
N ARG A 41 -2.57 -11.47 24.65
CA ARG A 41 -1.42 -12.11 25.31
C ARG A 41 -1.69 -12.37 26.79
N GLU A 42 -2.31 -11.42 27.50
CA GLU A 42 -2.69 -11.57 28.92
C GLU A 42 -3.71 -12.70 29.14
N LEU A 43 -4.65 -12.87 28.21
CA LEU A 43 -5.65 -13.95 28.26
C LEU A 43 -5.05 -15.34 28.01
N GLY A 44 -3.76 -15.41 27.66
CA GLY A 44 -3.03 -16.65 27.46
C GLY A 44 -3.10 -17.18 26.04
N GLY A 45 -3.48 -16.36 25.06
CA GLY A 45 -3.54 -16.75 23.66
C GLY A 45 -4.89 -16.41 22.99
N VAL A 46 -4.93 -16.58 21.68
CA VAL A 46 -6.11 -16.29 20.84
C VAL A 46 -7.32 -17.17 21.19
N GLU A 47 -7.07 -18.34 21.76
CA GLU A 47 -8.06 -19.34 22.17
C GLU A 47 -8.95 -18.90 23.35
N LYS A 48 -8.57 -17.84 24.07
CA LYS A 48 -9.31 -17.36 25.25
C LYS A 48 -10.13 -16.10 24.97
N VAL A 49 -10.09 -15.60 23.74
CA VAL A 49 -10.78 -14.38 23.30
C VAL A 49 -12.21 -14.73 22.86
N ARG A 50 -13.19 -13.98 23.35
CA ARG A 50 -14.61 -14.04 22.95
C ARG A 50 -14.99 -12.85 22.06
N TRP A 51 -16.11 -12.96 21.35
CA TRP A 51 -16.62 -11.95 20.42
C TRP A 51 -16.87 -10.55 21.03
N ASP A 52 -17.12 -10.50 22.34
CA ASP A 52 -17.42 -9.30 23.11
C ASP A 52 -16.23 -8.79 23.94
N THR A 53 -15.06 -9.44 23.85
CA THR A 53 -13.88 -9.14 24.68
C THR A 53 -13.41 -7.68 24.55
N PHE A 54 -13.62 -7.09 23.36
CA PHE A 54 -13.22 -5.72 23.04
C PHE A 54 -14.42 -4.78 22.87
N ILE A 55 -15.60 -5.21 23.31
CA ILE A 55 -16.84 -4.45 23.31
C ILE A 55 -17.27 -4.31 24.78
N THR A 56 -16.51 -3.54 25.57
CA THR A 56 -16.91 -3.28 26.95
C THR A 56 -17.96 -2.16 26.97
N THR A 57 -19.14 -2.47 27.50
CA THR A 57 -20.13 -1.47 27.91
C THR A 57 -19.68 -0.79 29.20
N GLU A 58 -18.68 0.09 29.11
CA GLU A 58 -18.45 1.06 30.17
C GLU A 58 -19.00 2.42 29.72
N LYS A 59 -20.08 2.83 30.38
CA LYS A 59 -20.64 4.19 30.28
C LYS A 59 -19.51 5.18 30.56
N LYS A 60 -19.06 5.89 29.53
CA LYS A 60 -18.12 7.00 29.66
C LYS A 60 -18.78 8.12 30.47
N ALA A 61 -18.47 8.22 31.77
CA ALA A 61 -18.78 9.40 32.56
C ALA A 61 -17.93 10.58 32.04
N GLN A 62 -18.59 11.68 31.67
CA GLN A 62 -17.93 12.92 31.23
C GLN A 62 -17.31 13.65 32.42
N PRO A 63 -16.07 14.17 32.33
CA PRO A 63 -15.62 15.21 33.23
C PRO A 63 -16.09 16.61 32.74
N PRO A 64 -16.29 17.56 33.67
CA PRO A 64 -16.98 18.82 33.39
C PRO A 64 -16.07 19.88 32.74
N ALA A 65 -16.73 20.87 32.15
CA ALA A 65 -16.14 22.01 31.45
C ALA A 65 -15.53 23.08 32.38
N GLY A 66 -14.43 23.71 31.92
CA GLY A 66 -13.88 25.00 32.37
C GLY A 66 -12.38 24.92 32.72
N GLN A 67 -11.50 25.90 32.50
CA GLN A 67 -11.52 27.25 31.92
C GLN A 67 -10.06 27.67 31.58
N ARG A 68 -9.90 28.45 30.51
CA ARG A 68 -8.91 29.51 30.17
C ARG A 68 -7.61 29.74 31.01
N ALA A 69 -6.49 29.98 30.29
CA ALA A 69 -5.62 31.18 30.34
C ALA A 69 -4.48 31.06 29.30
N GLN A 70 -4.46 31.77 28.17
CA GLN A 70 -3.80 33.08 27.92
C GLN A 70 -2.47 33.33 28.63
N LEU A 71 -1.37 33.47 27.86
CA LEU A 71 -0.40 34.56 28.02
C LEU A 71 0.39 34.83 26.72
N ARG A 72 0.67 36.11 26.46
CA ARG A 72 1.23 36.71 25.23
C ARG A 72 2.76 36.90 25.26
N SER A 73 3.36 36.81 24.06
CA SER A 73 4.45 37.60 23.42
C SER A 73 5.75 38.00 24.14
N ARG A 74 6.90 37.84 23.45
CA ARG A 74 7.75 38.95 22.92
C ARG A 74 8.93 38.43 22.05
N MET A 75 9.56 39.35 21.32
CA MET A 75 10.33 39.18 20.07
C MET A 75 11.86 39.00 20.23
N LEU A 76 12.47 38.33 19.21
CA LEU A 76 13.76 38.50 18.44
C LEU A 76 14.93 39.37 18.98
N PRO A 77 16.21 39.25 18.51
CA PRO A 77 16.64 38.86 17.13
C PRO A 77 17.96 38.07 16.90
N SER A 78 18.11 37.60 15.64
CA SER A 78 19.30 37.53 14.74
C SER A 78 20.65 36.96 15.22
N CYS A 79 21.28 36.07 14.43
CA CYS A 79 22.57 36.33 13.74
C CYS A 79 23.26 35.10 13.08
N HIS A 80 23.84 35.35 11.89
CA HIS A 80 25.00 34.72 11.21
C HIS A 80 24.90 33.39 10.44
N SER A 81 25.06 33.52 9.12
CA SER A 81 25.69 32.55 8.20
C SER A 81 27.22 32.70 8.25
N PRO A 82 28.00 31.67 7.89
CA PRO A 82 28.92 31.87 6.76
C PRO A 82 29.08 30.68 5.80
N VAL A 83 29.45 31.05 4.57
CA VAL A 83 29.87 30.26 3.40
C VAL A 83 31.34 29.79 3.54
N MET A 84 31.68 28.58 3.08
CA MET A 84 33.05 28.24 2.58
C MET A 84 33.02 26.98 1.68
N ARG A 85 33.13 27.15 0.36
CA ARG A 85 34.30 26.94 -0.53
C ARG A 85 34.79 25.48 -0.71
N THR A 86 34.46 24.96 -1.90
CA THR A 86 35.36 24.40 -2.95
C THR A 86 36.71 23.79 -2.56
N CYS A 87 36.93 22.54 -3.00
CA CYS A 87 38.25 21.97 -3.27
C CYS A 87 38.38 21.67 -4.78
N LEU A 88 39.52 22.08 -5.35
CA LEU A 88 39.93 21.97 -6.74
C LEU A 88 40.66 20.65 -7.02
N GLY A 89 40.54 20.16 -8.26
CA GLY A 89 41.68 19.70 -9.05
C GLY A 89 41.73 18.22 -9.40
N HIS A 90 41.42 17.87 -10.65
CA HIS A 90 42.44 17.55 -11.65
C HIS A 90 41.85 17.34 -13.06
N GLN A 91 42.60 17.83 -14.04
CA GLN A 91 42.38 17.69 -15.48
C GLN A 91 42.58 16.24 -15.93
N LEU A 92 41.68 15.72 -16.76
CA LEU A 92 42.04 14.86 -17.89
C LEU A 92 41.04 15.12 -19.02
N SER A 93 41.56 15.65 -20.12
CA SER A 93 40.87 15.84 -21.39
C SER A 93 40.63 14.50 -22.07
N ILE A 94 39.39 14.24 -22.48
CA ILE A 94 39.07 13.37 -23.63
C ILE A 94 37.96 14.09 -24.39
N GLU A 95 38.28 14.56 -25.58
CA GLU A 95 37.30 15.01 -26.57
C GLU A 95 36.63 13.78 -27.18
N SER A 96 35.30 13.68 -27.11
CA SER A 96 34.53 12.83 -28.01
C SER A 96 33.08 13.31 -28.14
N ASP A 97 32.82 13.94 -29.28
CA ASP A 97 31.60 13.96 -30.09
C ASP A 97 30.23 14.16 -29.42
N THR A 98 29.76 15.39 -29.56
CA THR A 98 28.35 15.80 -29.69
C THR A 98 27.62 14.95 -30.73
N ASP A 99 26.71 14.06 -30.31
CA ASP A 99 25.27 14.12 -30.67
C ASP A 99 24.49 12.97 -29.98
N LEU A 100 24.03 13.20 -28.75
CA LEU A 100 22.89 12.48 -28.17
C LEU A 100 22.03 13.49 -27.42
N SER A 101 21.10 14.10 -28.13
CA SER A 101 19.95 14.81 -27.57
C SER A 101 18.93 13.84 -26.94
N GLU A 102 19.40 12.80 -26.26
CA GLU A 102 18.58 12.00 -25.35
C GLU A 102 18.61 12.73 -24.01
N THR A 103 17.67 13.68 -23.89
CA THR A 103 17.13 14.22 -22.65
C THR A 103 17.88 13.75 -21.40
N ASP A 104 18.72 14.62 -20.87
CA ASP A 104 19.03 14.70 -19.45
C ASP A 104 17.69 14.80 -18.69
N GLU A 105 16.99 13.67 -18.52
CA GLU A 105 16.15 13.45 -17.36
C GLU A 105 17.12 13.32 -16.20
N LEU A 106 17.64 14.48 -15.78
CA LEU A 106 18.26 14.67 -14.48
C LEU A 106 17.46 13.82 -13.50
N ILE A 107 18.15 12.89 -12.83
CA ILE A 107 17.63 12.23 -11.64
C ILE A 107 17.48 13.37 -10.63
N ALA A 108 16.40 14.14 -10.75
CA ALA A 108 15.90 14.93 -9.67
C ALA A 108 15.63 13.91 -8.59
N GLU A 109 16.39 13.99 -7.51
CA GLU A 109 16.10 13.27 -6.29
C GLU A 109 14.72 13.74 -5.84
N TYR A 110 13.69 13.05 -6.32
CA TYR A 110 12.31 13.47 -6.11
C TYR A 110 12.01 13.27 -4.63
N VAL A 111 11.87 14.38 -3.92
CA VAL A 111 11.33 14.38 -2.57
C VAL A 111 9.86 14.01 -2.67
N ILE A 112 9.55 12.73 -2.44
CA ILE A 112 8.18 12.20 -2.54
C ILE A 112 7.30 12.72 -1.41
N PHE A 113 7.88 12.85 -0.21
CA PHE A 113 7.21 13.36 0.98
C PHE A 113 7.96 14.57 1.51
N ASP A 114 7.22 15.65 1.79
CA ASP A 114 7.76 16.86 2.42
C ASP A 114 8.29 16.52 3.83
N PRO A 115 9.60 16.67 4.10
CA PRO A 115 10.19 16.37 5.40
C PRO A 115 9.64 17.23 6.55
N GLN A 116 9.01 18.37 6.24
CA GLN A 116 8.40 19.26 7.23
C GLN A 116 6.99 18.82 7.64
N LYS A 117 6.40 17.86 6.94
CA LYS A 117 5.06 17.33 7.21
C LYS A 117 5.14 15.91 7.78
N PRO A 118 4.17 15.50 8.61
CA PRO A 118 4.05 14.09 8.98
C PRO A 118 3.93 13.22 7.73
N ARG A 119 4.70 12.13 7.66
CA ARG A 119 4.64 11.20 6.54
C ARG A 119 3.21 10.65 6.40
N PRO A 120 2.63 10.64 5.19
CA PRO A 120 1.33 10.01 4.97
C PRO A 120 1.41 8.50 5.23
N ARG A 121 0.34 7.93 5.79
CA ARG A 121 0.24 6.48 6.01
C ARG A 121 0.12 5.75 4.67
N ILE A 122 0.82 4.64 4.48
CA ILE A 122 0.74 3.84 3.26
C ILE A 122 0.28 2.43 3.58
N ILE A 123 -0.85 2.06 2.97
CA ILE A 123 -1.40 0.71 3.02
C ILE A 123 -1.30 0.08 1.63
N LEU A 124 -0.60 -1.06 1.54
CA LEU A 124 -0.54 -1.86 0.32
C LEU A 124 -1.59 -2.97 0.40
N ILE A 125 -2.30 -3.23 -0.70
CA ILE A 125 -3.29 -4.31 -0.76
C ILE A 125 -2.89 -5.29 -1.86
N ILE A 126 -2.50 -6.48 -1.41
CA ILE A 126 -2.00 -7.58 -2.22
C ILE A 126 -3.06 -8.68 -2.27
N GLY A 127 -3.22 -9.33 -3.42
CA GLY A 127 -4.11 -10.47 -3.56
C GLY A 127 -4.28 -10.91 -4.99
N GLY A 128 -4.86 -12.10 -5.17
CA GLY A 128 -5.03 -12.71 -6.47
C GLY A 128 -5.93 -11.89 -7.41
N PRO A 129 -5.83 -12.10 -8.73
CA PRO A 129 -6.76 -11.50 -9.68
C PRO A 129 -8.19 -11.94 -9.36
N ALA A 130 -9.12 -10.98 -9.24
CA ALA A 130 -10.49 -11.18 -8.77
C ALA A 130 -10.67 -11.63 -7.30
N SER A 131 -9.67 -11.42 -6.44
CA SER A 131 -9.81 -11.63 -4.98
C SER A 131 -10.78 -10.66 -4.29
N GLY A 132 -11.20 -9.58 -4.96
CA GLY A 132 -11.99 -8.51 -4.37
C GLY A 132 -11.17 -7.35 -3.82
N LYS A 133 -9.84 -7.35 -4.03
CA LYS A 133 -8.94 -6.30 -3.55
C LYS A 133 -9.36 -4.88 -3.87
N GLY A 134 -9.70 -4.55 -5.12
CA GLY A 134 -10.12 -3.19 -5.48
C GLY A 134 -11.35 -2.70 -4.71
N THR A 135 -12.31 -3.59 -4.43
CA THR A 135 -13.48 -3.26 -3.60
C THR A 135 -13.08 -2.97 -2.15
N GLN A 136 -12.21 -3.79 -1.57
CA GLN A 136 -11.72 -3.57 -0.21
C GLN A 136 -10.84 -2.31 -0.12
N SER A 137 -9.98 -2.09 -1.11
CA SER A 137 -9.13 -0.91 -1.18
C SER A 137 -9.91 0.38 -1.23
N LEU A 138 -10.98 0.44 -2.04
CA LEU A 138 -11.83 1.63 -2.12
C LEU A 138 -12.53 1.88 -0.78
N LYS A 139 -13.12 0.84 -0.17
CA LYS A 139 -13.77 0.94 1.14
C LYS A 139 -12.82 1.38 2.25
N THR A 140 -11.59 0.85 2.26
CA THR A 140 -10.54 1.26 3.21
C THR A 140 -10.18 2.72 2.99
N ALA A 141 -9.96 3.14 1.74
CA ALA A 141 -9.62 4.51 1.42
C ALA A 141 -10.70 5.50 1.87
N GLU A 142 -11.97 5.24 1.50
CA GLU A 142 -13.13 6.06 1.90
C GLU A 142 -13.24 6.18 3.42
N ARG A 143 -13.07 5.06 4.14
CA ARG A 143 -13.24 5.01 5.58
C ARG A 143 -12.20 5.85 6.34
N TYR A 144 -10.96 5.89 5.87
CA TYR A 144 -9.87 6.61 6.53
C TYR A 144 -9.59 7.98 5.91
N GLY A 145 -10.34 8.39 4.88
CA GLY A 145 -10.07 9.60 4.12
C GLY A 145 -8.69 9.56 3.46
N PHE A 146 -8.29 8.39 2.99
CA PHE A 146 -7.03 8.17 2.28
C PHE A 146 -7.25 8.21 0.77
N MET A 147 -6.18 8.51 0.04
CA MET A 147 -6.19 8.49 -1.41
C MET A 147 -6.09 7.05 -1.93
N TYR A 148 -7.05 6.64 -2.75
CA TYR A 148 -7.02 5.34 -3.43
C TYR A 148 -6.17 5.41 -4.71
N ILE A 149 -5.20 4.52 -4.84
CA ILE A 149 -4.37 4.37 -6.05
C ILE A 149 -4.52 2.95 -6.58
N SER A 150 -5.20 2.79 -7.73
CA SER A 150 -5.21 1.52 -8.46
C SER A 150 -4.08 1.51 -9.50
N VAL A 151 -2.98 0.83 -9.22
CA VAL A 151 -1.81 0.79 -10.12
C VAL A 151 -2.19 0.26 -11.50
N GLY A 152 -3.04 -0.77 -11.54
CA GLY A 152 -3.54 -1.29 -12.81
C GLY A 152 -4.34 -0.27 -13.61
N GLU A 153 -5.10 0.63 -12.95
CA GLU A 153 -5.87 1.67 -13.63
C GLU A 153 -4.99 2.81 -14.13
N VAL A 154 -4.01 3.24 -13.32
CA VAL A 154 -3.02 4.24 -13.71
C VAL A 154 -2.29 3.80 -14.99
N LEU A 155 -1.82 2.56 -15.03
CA LEU A 155 -1.18 2.00 -16.22
C LEU A 155 -2.13 1.92 -17.42
N ARG A 156 -3.40 1.53 -17.22
CA ARG A 156 -4.41 1.52 -18.30
C ARG A 156 -4.68 2.89 -18.90
N GLN A 157 -4.83 3.90 -18.06
CA GLN A 157 -5.03 5.27 -18.51
C GLN A 157 -3.81 5.76 -19.31
N LYS A 158 -2.59 5.54 -18.81
CA LYS A 158 -1.36 5.89 -19.54
C LYS A 158 -1.23 5.17 -20.88
N MET A 159 -1.60 3.89 -20.96
CA MET A 159 -1.64 3.16 -22.23
C MET A 159 -2.63 3.81 -23.21
N ILE A 160 -3.84 4.14 -22.78
CA ILE A 160 -4.85 4.74 -23.67
C ILE A 160 -4.41 6.12 -24.17
N HIS A 161 -3.82 6.95 -23.30
CA HIS A 161 -3.45 8.31 -23.65
C HIS A 161 -2.10 8.44 -24.36
N SER A 162 -1.18 7.48 -24.19
CA SER A 162 0.21 7.62 -24.66
C SER A 162 0.68 6.52 -25.62
N ALA A 163 -0.06 5.43 -25.82
CA ALA A 163 0.44 4.33 -26.67
C ALA A 163 0.54 4.70 -28.16
N SER A 164 -0.25 5.66 -28.65
CA SER A 164 -0.21 6.12 -30.04
C SER A 164 0.93 7.11 -30.31
N SER A 165 1.35 7.87 -29.29
CA SER A 165 2.38 8.91 -29.40
C SER A 165 3.74 8.51 -28.82
N ASN A 166 3.81 7.42 -28.04
CA ASN A 166 5.04 6.98 -27.39
C ASN A 166 5.26 5.45 -27.56
N ARG A 167 6.34 5.09 -28.26
CA ARG A 167 6.73 3.70 -28.54
C ARG A 167 6.89 2.86 -27.27
N LYS A 168 7.40 3.44 -26.17
CA LYS A 168 7.56 2.76 -24.87
C LYS A 168 6.20 2.30 -24.33
N TRP A 169 5.20 3.18 -24.34
CA TRP A 169 3.85 2.86 -23.90
C TRP A 169 3.14 1.87 -24.81
N GLY A 170 3.41 1.90 -26.12
CA GLY A 170 2.96 0.86 -27.05
C GLY A 170 3.49 -0.54 -26.71
N LEU A 171 4.75 -0.67 -26.27
CA LEU A 171 5.31 -1.95 -25.85
C LEU A 171 4.73 -2.41 -24.50
N ILE A 172 4.65 -1.50 -23.52
CA ILE A 172 4.04 -1.78 -22.22
C ILE A 172 2.59 -2.27 -22.38
N ALA A 173 1.85 -1.70 -23.33
CA ALA A 173 0.49 -2.13 -23.64
C ALA A 173 0.41 -3.58 -24.11
N LYS A 174 1.36 -4.02 -24.95
CA LYS A 174 1.42 -5.42 -25.39
C LYS A 174 1.72 -6.36 -24.21
N ILE A 175 2.67 -6.00 -23.35
CA ILE A 175 3.04 -6.78 -22.16
C ILE A 175 1.83 -6.96 -21.22
N ILE A 176 1.13 -5.86 -20.89
CA ILE A 176 -0.02 -5.91 -19.98
C ILE A 176 -1.19 -6.68 -20.61
N THR A 177 -1.47 -6.48 -21.90
CA THR A 177 -2.54 -7.20 -22.62
C THR A 177 -2.27 -8.70 -22.69
N ASN A 178 -0.99 -9.09 -22.70
CA ASN A 178 -0.52 -10.46 -22.61
C ASN A 178 -0.61 -11.06 -21.19
N GLY A 179 -1.09 -10.31 -20.20
CA GLY A 179 -1.24 -10.75 -18.81
C GLY A 179 0.07 -10.76 -18.02
N GLU A 180 1.13 -10.15 -18.55
CA GLU A 180 2.43 -10.05 -17.91
C GLU A 180 2.52 -8.79 -17.04
N LEU A 181 3.54 -8.73 -16.17
CA LEU A 181 3.77 -7.57 -15.31
C LEU A 181 4.39 -6.44 -16.12
N ALA A 182 3.92 -5.22 -15.91
CA ALA A 182 4.59 -4.04 -16.44
C ALA A 182 6.01 -3.92 -15.87
N PRO A 183 6.94 -3.27 -16.59
CA PRO A 183 8.28 -3.01 -16.07
C PRO A 183 8.23 -2.34 -14.69
N GLN A 184 9.05 -2.83 -13.77
CA GLN A 184 9.08 -2.38 -12.37
C GLN A 184 9.30 -0.87 -12.27
N GLU A 185 10.32 -0.35 -12.93
CA GLU A 185 10.69 1.07 -12.90
C GLU A 185 9.55 1.97 -13.39
N THR A 186 8.89 1.57 -14.50
CA THR A 186 7.71 2.31 -15.01
C THR A 186 6.61 2.32 -13.95
N THR A 187 6.35 1.19 -13.30
CA THR A 187 5.28 1.08 -12.31
C THR A 187 5.57 1.94 -11.08
N ILE A 188 6.82 1.94 -10.58
CA ILE A 188 7.26 2.77 -9.45
C ILE A 188 7.16 4.25 -9.78
N ASN A 189 7.62 4.67 -10.97
CA ASN A 189 7.55 6.08 -11.38
C ASN A 189 6.11 6.58 -11.45
N GLU A 190 5.18 5.78 -11.96
CA GLU A 190 3.76 6.12 -11.96
C GLU A 190 3.17 6.23 -10.54
N ILE A 191 3.60 5.38 -9.61
CA ILE A 191 3.20 5.50 -8.19
C ILE A 191 3.77 6.79 -7.59
N LYS A 192 5.06 7.08 -7.77
CA LYS A 192 5.70 8.32 -7.29
C LYS A 192 4.97 9.56 -7.78
N GLN A 193 4.66 9.62 -9.07
CA GLN A 193 3.89 10.72 -9.66
C GLN A 193 2.53 10.91 -8.97
N ARG A 194 1.80 9.82 -8.68
CA ARG A 194 0.52 9.90 -7.98
C ARG A 194 0.65 10.34 -6.52
N LEU A 195 1.69 9.91 -5.82
CA LEU A 195 1.97 10.36 -4.45
C LEU A 195 2.28 11.86 -4.42
N MET A 196 3.16 12.33 -5.30
CA MET A 196 3.55 13.74 -5.40
C MET A 196 2.39 14.65 -5.80
N GLN A 197 1.52 14.21 -6.72
CA GLN A 197 0.31 14.96 -7.09
C GLN A 197 -0.68 15.12 -5.94
N ASN A 198 -0.56 14.30 -4.89
CA ASN A 198 -1.44 14.30 -3.73
C ASN A 198 -0.62 14.44 -2.44
N SER A 199 0.40 15.30 -2.45
CA SER A 199 1.36 15.46 -1.35
C SER A 199 0.73 15.89 -0.01
N ASP A 200 -0.47 16.48 -0.04
CA ASP A 200 -1.23 16.86 1.16
C ASP A 200 -2.17 15.75 1.69
N ALA A 201 -2.17 14.56 1.07
CA ALA A 201 -3.01 13.45 1.52
C ALA A 201 -2.58 12.93 2.90
N LYS A 202 -3.54 12.55 3.73
CA LYS A 202 -3.28 11.94 5.06
C LYS A 202 -2.72 10.52 4.97
N GLY A 203 -2.99 9.85 3.86
CA GLY A 203 -2.55 8.49 3.61
C GLY A 203 -2.98 7.99 2.24
N PHE A 204 -2.47 6.82 1.88
CA PHE A 204 -2.64 6.18 0.59
C PHE A 204 -3.01 4.72 0.77
N VAL A 205 -3.94 4.25 -0.06
CA VAL A 205 -4.25 2.82 -0.23
C VAL A 205 -3.87 2.43 -1.65
N ILE A 206 -2.82 1.64 -1.80
CA ILE A 206 -2.27 1.23 -3.09
C ILE A 206 -2.73 -0.20 -3.41
N ASP A 207 -3.50 -0.35 -4.48
CA ASP A 207 -4.06 -1.62 -4.95
C ASP A 207 -3.30 -2.16 -6.17
N GLY A 208 -2.95 -3.44 -6.08
CA GLY A 208 -2.41 -4.21 -7.19
C GLY A 208 -0.91 -4.07 -7.37
N PHE A 209 -0.22 -3.64 -6.30
CA PHE A 209 1.23 -3.52 -6.17
C PHE A 209 1.63 -3.73 -4.69
N PRO A 210 2.80 -4.33 -4.41
CA PRO A 210 3.68 -5.05 -5.32
C PRO A 210 3.07 -6.40 -5.76
N ARG A 211 3.64 -6.98 -6.82
CA ARG A 211 3.25 -8.29 -7.36
C ARG A 211 4.37 -9.33 -7.35
N ASP A 212 5.57 -8.92 -6.98
CA ASP A 212 6.72 -9.77 -6.70
C ASP A 212 7.63 -9.09 -5.66
N VAL A 213 8.63 -9.83 -5.18
CA VAL A 213 9.55 -9.37 -4.14
C VAL A 213 10.45 -8.24 -4.65
N ALA A 214 10.86 -8.27 -5.93
CA ALA A 214 11.70 -7.22 -6.49
C ALA A 214 10.96 -5.88 -6.42
N GLN A 215 9.68 -5.84 -6.81
CA GLN A 215 8.82 -4.66 -6.70
C GLN A 215 8.68 -4.17 -5.26
N ALA A 216 8.58 -5.08 -4.28
CA ALA A 216 8.54 -4.71 -2.86
C ALA A 216 9.84 -4.02 -2.43
N ILE A 217 11.00 -4.60 -2.75
CA ILE A 217 12.31 -4.02 -2.43
C ILE A 217 12.46 -2.64 -3.07
N CYS A 218 12.10 -2.51 -4.35
CA CYS A 218 12.20 -1.25 -5.07
C CYS A 218 11.26 -0.16 -4.50
N PHE A 219 10.09 -0.53 -4.00
CA PHE A 219 9.18 0.39 -3.32
C PHE A 219 9.77 0.87 -1.98
N ASP A 220 10.30 -0.05 -1.19
CA ASP A 220 10.87 0.26 0.11
C ASP A 220 12.10 1.17 0.01
N ASP A 221 12.93 0.96 -1.02
CA ASP A 221 14.13 1.74 -1.33
C ASP A 221 13.80 3.12 -1.90
N GLN A 222 12.90 3.18 -2.89
CA GLN A 222 12.68 4.41 -3.65
C GLN A 222 11.51 5.27 -3.17
N ILE A 223 10.64 4.76 -2.30
CA ILE A 223 9.46 5.47 -1.79
C ILE A 223 9.49 5.50 -0.27
N CYS A 224 9.17 4.37 0.36
CA CYS A 224 9.34 4.12 1.80
C CYS A 224 8.84 2.71 2.13
N GLN A 225 9.15 2.22 3.32
CA GLN A 225 8.45 1.05 3.85
C GLN A 225 6.96 1.37 4.09
N PRO A 226 6.05 0.46 3.73
CA PRO A 226 4.62 0.64 4.01
C PRO A 226 4.32 0.50 5.50
N ASP A 227 3.28 1.20 5.97
CA ASP A 227 2.79 1.06 7.35
C ASP A 227 2.01 -0.25 7.55
N LEU A 228 1.34 -0.73 6.49
CA LEU A 228 0.56 -1.96 6.54
C LEU A 228 0.45 -2.60 5.15
N VAL A 229 0.53 -3.92 5.11
CA VAL A 229 0.26 -4.73 3.94
C VAL A 229 -0.92 -5.65 4.24
N LEU A 230 -2.01 -5.48 3.50
CA LEU A 230 -3.16 -6.37 3.58
C LEU A 230 -3.08 -7.42 2.48
N PHE A 231 -2.90 -8.68 2.85
CA PHE A 231 -2.95 -9.80 1.92
C PHE A 231 -4.33 -10.44 1.91
N LEU A 232 -5.06 -10.25 0.82
CA LEU A 232 -6.37 -10.84 0.59
C LEU A 232 -6.25 -12.25 0.05
N SER A 233 -6.35 -13.22 0.97
CA SER A 233 -6.33 -14.64 0.67
C SER A 233 -7.66 -15.08 0.03
N CYS A 234 -7.54 -15.81 -1.07
CA CYS A 234 -8.68 -16.36 -1.80
C CYS A 234 -8.27 -17.69 -2.43
N GLY A 235 -9.12 -18.70 -2.33
CA GLY A 235 -8.88 -20.01 -2.94
C GLY A 235 -8.82 -19.92 -4.46
N ALA A 236 -7.91 -20.68 -5.08
CA ALA A 236 -7.67 -20.64 -6.53
C ALA A 236 -8.93 -20.94 -7.37
N SER A 237 -9.79 -21.86 -6.90
CA SER A 237 -11.07 -22.20 -7.55
C SER A 237 -12.00 -20.98 -7.65
N LYS A 238 -12.12 -20.20 -6.57
CA LYS A 238 -12.95 -18.99 -6.52
C LYS A 238 -12.35 -17.83 -7.31
N LEU A 239 -11.03 -17.68 -7.31
CA LEU A 239 -10.38 -16.70 -8.17
C LEU A 239 -10.72 -16.96 -9.64
N LYS A 240 -10.62 -18.23 -10.07
CA LYS A 240 -10.97 -18.66 -11.43
C LYS A 240 -12.44 -18.38 -11.75
N GLU A 241 -13.37 -18.82 -10.90
CA GLU A 241 -14.81 -18.59 -11.07
C GLU A 241 -15.15 -17.08 -11.19
N ARG A 242 -14.56 -16.24 -10.32
CA ARG A 242 -14.78 -14.79 -10.34
C ARG A 242 -14.13 -14.12 -11.56
N LEU A 243 -13.04 -14.67 -12.07
CA LEU A 243 -12.38 -14.19 -13.29
C LEU A 243 -13.21 -14.49 -14.54
N GLU A 244 -13.73 -15.70 -14.66
CA GLU A 244 -14.63 -16.11 -15.76
C GLU A 244 -15.88 -15.21 -15.81
N LYS A 245 -16.48 -14.89 -14.65
CA LYS A 245 -17.60 -13.92 -14.56
C LYS A 245 -17.23 -12.50 -15.02
N ARG A 246 -15.97 -12.09 -14.87
CA ARG A 246 -15.48 -10.75 -15.27
C ARG A 246 -15.07 -10.66 -16.74
N GLU A 247 -14.85 -11.79 -17.41
CA GLU A 247 -14.61 -11.82 -18.86
C GLU A 247 -15.79 -11.19 -19.62
N GLN A 248 -17.00 -11.47 -19.15
CA GLN A 248 -18.26 -10.92 -19.68
C GLN A 248 -18.40 -9.39 -19.52
N GLN A 249 -17.54 -8.75 -18.73
CA GLN A 249 -17.58 -7.30 -18.42
C GLN A 249 -16.61 -6.46 -19.28
N GLY A 250 -15.91 -7.06 -20.26
CA GLY A 250 -15.31 -6.31 -21.37
C GLY A 250 -13.98 -5.58 -21.10
N ARG A 251 -13.12 -6.06 -20.18
CA ARG A 251 -11.76 -5.49 -20.09
C ARG A 251 -10.86 -6.00 -21.23
N PRO A 252 -10.03 -5.14 -21.85
CA PRO A 252 -9.15 -5.52 -22.97
C PRO A 252 -8.09 -6.56 -22.58
N ASP A 253 -7.73 -6.65 -21.29
CA ASP A 253 -6.79 -7.63 -20.73
C ASP A 253 -7.46 -8.91 -20.20
N ASN A 254 -8.78 -9.08 -20.38
CA ASN A 254 -9.52 -10.28 -19.99
C ASN A 254 -9.64 -11.28 -21.14
N ASN A 255 -8.51 -11.72 -21.73
CA ASN A 255 -8.52 -12.90 -22.60
C ASN A 255 -8.09 -14.16 -21.81
N PRO A 256 -8.54 -15.37 -22.18
CA PRO A 256 -8.25 -16.58 -21.41
C PRO A 256 -6.76 -16.83 -21.16
N LYS A 257 -5.91 -16.51 -22.15
CA LYS A 257 -4.45 -16.67 -22.03
C LYS A 257 -3.87 -15.69 -21.00
N ALA A 258 -4.28 -14.43 -21.03
CA ALA A 258 -3.86 -13.42 -20.06
C ALA A 258 -4.35 -13.74 -18.65
N ILE A 259 -5.58 -14.24 -18.50
CA ILE A 259 -6.13 -14.69 -17.21
C ILE A 259 -5.28 -15.82 -16.62
N ALA A 260 -4.99 -16.85 -17.42
CA ALA A 260 -4.17 -17.98 -16.99
C ALA A 260 -2.76 -17.53 -16.56
N ARG A 261 -2.13 -16.63 -17.33
CA ARG A 261 -0.82 -16.06 -16.99
C ARG A 261 -0.86 -15.28 -15.69
N ARG A 262 -1.85 -14.42 -15.47
CA ARG A 262 -2.00 -13.65 -14.23
C ARG A 262 -2.16 -14.54 -13.00
N LEU A 263 -2.93 -15.62 -13.12
CA LEU A 263 -3.07 -16.61 -12.05
C LEU A 263 -1.76 -17.35 -11.79
N ALA A 264 -1.05 -17.77 -12.84
CA ALA A 264 0.24 -18.44 -12.72
C ALA A 264 1.29 -17.55 -12.06
N THR A 265 1.44 -16.31 -12.53
CA THR A 265 2.35 -15.31 -11.94
C THR A 265 2.01 -15.05 -10.48
N PHE A 266 0.72 -14.87 -10.14
CA PHE A 266 0.32 -14.69 -8.75
C PHE A 266 0.69 -15.91 -7.90
N LYS A 267 0.42 -17.14 -8.37
CA LYS A 267 0.75 -18.36 -7.65
C LYS A 267 2.26 -18.49 -7.38
N GLN A 268 3.08 -18.13 -8.37
CA GLN A 268 4.54 -18.17 -8.26
C GLN A 268 5.08 -17.13 -7.27
N ASN A 269 4.52 -15.92 -7.27
CA ASN A 269 5.09 -14.77 -6.56
C ASN A 269 4.46 -14.52 -5.19
N ALA A 270 3.24 -15.00 -4.92
CA ALA A 270 2.49 -14.66 -3.72
C ALA A 270 3.19 -15.13 -2.43
N MET A 271 3.67 -16.37 -2.38
CA MET A 271 4.31 -16.90 -1.17
C MET A 271 5.63 -16.18 -0.84
N PRO A 272 6.57 -16.00 -1.78
CA PRO A 272 7.78 -15.20 -1.52
C PRO A 272 7.47 -13.77 -1.06
N LEU A 273 6.47 -13.13 -1.69
CA LEU A 273 6.09 -11.76 -1.35
C LEU A 273 5.45 -11.65 0.04
N VAL A 274 4.63 -12.64 0.40
CA VAL A 274 4.05 -12.74 1.74
C VAL A 274 5.15 -12.96 2.77
N SER A 275 6.10 -13.87 2.52
CA SER A 275 7.24 -14.10 3.41
C SER A 275 8.04 -12.81 3.65
N TYR A 276 8.36 -12.09 2.56
CA TYR A 276 9.11 -10.83 2.62
C TYR A 276 8.50 -9.81 3.59
N TYR A 277 7.18 -9.64 3.57
CA TYR A 277 6.51 -8.71 4.48
C TYR A 277 6.16 -9.31 5.85
N GLN A 278 6.13 -10.65 5.98
CA GLN A 278 6.04 -11.32 7.28
C GLN A 278 7.29 -11.09 8.10
N ASP A 279 8.46 -11.19 7.48
CA ASP A 279 9.77 -10.95 8.13
C ASP A 279 9.93 -9.49 8.60
N LYS A 280 9.16 -8.57 8.01
CA LYS A 280 9.11 -7.16 8.39
C LYS A 280 8.00 -6.81 9.39
N GLU A 281 7.17 -7.78 9.78
CA GLU A 281 6.07 -7.61 10.73
C GLU A 281 5.01 -6.55 10.32
N VAL A 282 4.90 -6.24 9.02
CA VAL A 282 3.95 -5.23 8.48
C VAL A 282 2.76 -5.83 7.73
N ILE A 283 2.60 -7.16 7.71
CA ILE A 283 1.56 -7.84 6.93
C ILE A 283 0.45 -8.46 7.77
N VAL A 284 -0.79 -8.27 7.33
CA VAL A 284 -1.98 -8.94 7.87
C VAL A 284 -2.66 -9.73 6.75
N LYS A 285 -2.94 -11.00 7.00
CA LYS A 285 -3.67 -11.88 6.08
C LYS A 285 -5.17 -11.80 6.37
N VAL A 286 -5.98 -11.52 5.36
CA VAL A 286 -7.43 -11.38 5.45
C VAL A 286 -8.09 -12.32 4.45
N SER A 287 -9.07 -13.11 4.89
CA SER A 287 -9.86 -13.98 4.01
C SER A 287 -10.87 -13.17 3.21
N SER A 288 -11.00 -13.45 1.92
CA SER A 288 -11.98 -12.79 1.04
C SER A 288 -13.39 -13.45 1.06
N HIS A 289 -13.68 -14.20 2.11
CA HIS A 289 -14.94 -14.92 2.31
C HIS A 289 -15.78 -14.25 3.41
N PRO A 290 -17.06 -13.94 3.16
CA PRO A 290 -18.03 -13.91 4.24
C PRO A 290 -18.22 -15.36 4.69
N GLY A 291 -17.86 -15.66 5.94
CA GLY A 291 -18.34 -16.87 6.64
C GLY A 291 -19.83 -16.75 6.89
#